data_AF-A0A3C2E889-F1
#
_entry.id   AF-A0A3C2E889-F1
#
_cell.length_a   1.000
_cell.length_b   1.000
_cell.length_c   1.000
_cell.angle_alpha   90.00
_cell.angle_beta   90.00
_cell.angle_gamma   90.00
#
_symmetry.space_group_name_H-M   'P 1'
#
loop_
_entity.id
_entity.type
_entity.pdbx_description
1 polymer ?
#
loop_
_entity_poly.entity_id
_entity_poly.type
_entity_poly.pdbx_seq_one_letter_code
_entity_poly.pdbx_strand_id
1 'polypeptide(L)' 'MTDHGSFTPPGTLRFERLLPGPIETVWAYLVEPDLRAQWLAGGEMDLKPGGKGALIFRNGDLSGPDDLPSAKYAKE' A
#
# COMPACT_ATOMS: atom_id res chain seq x y z
N MET A 1 20.46 -3.10 1.30
CA MET A 1 19.03 -3.39 1.04
C MET A 1 18.72 -2.93 -0.37
N THR A 2 17.93 -3.68 -1.14
CA THR A 2 17.48 -3.22 -2.46
C THR A 2 16.39 -2.17 -2.30
N ASP A 3 16.36 -1.19 -3.21
CA ASP A 3 15.39 -0.10 -3.19
C ASP A 3 13.94 -0.55 -3.49
N HIS A 4 13.76 -1.76 -4.01
CA HIS A 4 12.47 -2.30 -4.43
C HIS A 4 12.04 -3.60 -3.71
N GLY A 5 12.83 -4.13 -2.76
CA GLY A 5 12.56 -5.39 -2.06
C GLY A 5 13.39 -6.57 -2.58
N SER A 6 13.50 -7.65 -1.80
CA SER A 6 14.30 -8.83 -2.15
C SER A 6 13.47 -10.11 -2.10
N PHE A 7 13.69 -10.99 -3.10
CA PHE A 7 13.11 -12.32 -3.09
C PHE A 7 13.87 -13.20 -2.10
N THR A 8 13.14 -13.79 -1.15
CA THR A 8 13.66 -14.83 -0.26
C THR A 8 13.09 -16.19 -0.67
N PRO A 9 13.79 -17.30 -0.36
CA PRO A 9 13.34 -18.63 -0.77
C PRO A 9 11.94 -19.01 -0.24
N PRO A 10 11.25 -19.92 -0.93
CA PRO A 10 10.58 -19.70 -2.21
C PRO A 10 9.21 -19.00 -2.01
N GLY A 11 8.89 -18.07 -2.90
CA GLY A 11 7.57 -17.41 -2.97
C GLY A 11 7.37 -16.24 -1.99
N THR A 12 8.43 -15.78 -1.31
CA THR A 12 8.35 -14.68 -0.36
C THR A 12 9.08 -13.44 -0.90
N LEU A 13 8.41 -12.29 -0.86
CA LEU A 13 8.99 -10.98 -1.15
C LEU A 13 9.17 -10.22 0.16
N ARG A 14 10.40 -9.81 0.47
CA ARG A 14 10.75 -9.10 1.70
C ARG A 14 11.00 -7.62 1.40
N PHE A 15 10.23 -6.76 2.06
CA PHE A 15 10.45 -5.32 2.11
C PHE A 15 10.93 -4.94 3.51
N GLU A 16 11.95 -4.11 3.59
CA GLU A 16 12.42 -3.51 4.84
C GLU A 16 12.71 -2.03 4.58
N ARG A 17 12.09 -1.15 5.36
CA ARG A 17 12.25 0.30 5.23
C ARG A 17 12.36 0.92 6.62
N LEU A 18 13.20 1.93 6.74
CA LEU A 18 13.18 2.84 7.90
C LEU A 18 12.29 4.02 7.51
N LEU A 19 11.15 4.16 8.19
CA LEU A 19 10.23 5.26 7.96
C LEU A 19 10.51 6.41 8.94
N PRO A 20 10.35 7.67 8.51
CA PRO A 20 10.48 8.80 9.41
C PRO A 20 9.28 8.86 10.36
N GLY A 21 9.54 9.08 11.65
CA GLY A 21 8.50 9.29 12.65
C GLY A 21 8.31 8.12 13.63
N PRO A 22 7.44 8.32 14.62
CA PRO A 22 7.18 7.34 15.66
C PRO A 22 6.32 6.18 15.11
N ILE A 23 6.36 5.03 15.80
CA ILE A 23 5.67 3.81 15.36
C ILE A 23 4.15 3.99 15.30
N GLU A 24 3.59 4.84 16.16
CA GLU A 24 2.17 5.16 16.22
C GLU A 24 1.70 5.84 14.92
N THR A 25 2.51 6.74 14.36
CA THR A 25 2.22 7.36 13.05
C THR A 25 2.22 6.31 11.96
N VAL A 26 3.24 5.44 11.92
CA VAL A 26 3.30 4.36 10.92
C VAL A 26 2.08 3.45 11.04
N TRP A 27 1.69 3.08 12.26
CA TRP A 27 0.54 2.23 12.52
C TRP A 27 -0.76 2.87 12.04
N ALA A 28 -0.98 4.16 12.29
CA ALA A 28 -2.16 4.89 11.82
C ALA A 28 -2.32 4.79 10.30
N TYR A 29 -1.24 4.97 9.53
CA TYR A 29 -1.24 4.81 8.06
C TYR A 29 -1.46 3.37 7.57
N LEU A 30 -1.36 2.37 8.46
CA LEU A 30 -1.68 0.98 8.14
C LEU A 30 -3.11 0.60 8.48
N VAL A 31 -3.78 1.27 9.42
CA VAL A 31 -5.08 0.82 9.94
C VAL A 31 -6.22 1.81 9.70
N GLU A 32 -5.96 3.11 9.72
CA GLU A 32 -6.98 4.14 9.51
C GLU A 32 -7.31 4.26 8.01
N PRO A 33 -8.58 4.18 7.62
CA PRO A 33 -8.99 4.06 6.21
C PRO A 33 -8.57 5.28 5.38
N ASP A 34 -8.77 6.49 5.91
CA ASP A 34 -8.49 7.74 5.18
C ASP A 34 -6.98 7.97 5.01
N LEU A 35 -6.16 7.56 5.98
CA LEU A 35 -4.70 7.64 5.87
C LEU A 35 -4.13 6.54 4.96
N ARG A 36 -4.63 5.31 5.08
CA ARG A 36 -4.21 4.19 4.22
C ARG A 36 -4.60 4.39 2.75
N ALA A 37 -5.71 5.10 2.50
CA ALA A 37 -6.15 5.47 1.15
C ALA A 37 -5.17 6.41 0.42
N GLN A 38 -4.26 7.08 1.12
CA GLN A 38 -3.28 8.00 0.50
C GLN A 38 -2.10 7.28 -0.17
N TRP A 39 -1.94 5.96 0.04
CA TRP A 39 -0.80 5.24 -0.51
C TRP A 39 -1.10 3.79 -0.95
N LEU A 40 -2.23 3.21 -0.52
CA LEU A 40 -2.59 1.83 -0.88
C LEU A 40 -4.08 1.69 -1.24
N ALA A 41 -4.96 1.80 -0.24
CA ALA A 41 -6.39 1.59 -0.40
C ALA A 41 -7.15 2.05 0.86
N GLY A 42 -8.35 2.57 0.65
CA GLY A 42 -9.28 2.83 1.75
C GLY A 42 -10.04 1.56 2.17
N GLY A 43 -11.13 1.76 2.91
CA GLY A 43 -12.03 0.70 3.39
C GLY A 43 -11.79 0.35 4.85
N GLU A 44 -12.88 0.08 5.58
CA GLU A 44 -12.86 -0.19 7.01
C GLU A 44 -12.19 -1.53 7.36
N MET A 45 -11.61 -1.60 8.57
CA MET A 45 -11.04 -2.82 9.13
C MET A 45 -11.49 -3.02 10.59
N ASP A 46 -11.93 -4.23 10.90
CA ASP A 46 -12.15 -4.70 12.27
C ASP A 46 -10.80 -5.17 12.85
N LEU A 47 -10.14 -4.32 13.63
CA LEU A 47 -8.77 -4.51 14.15
C LEU A 47 -8.71 -5.52 15.30
N LYS A 48 -9.15 -6.74 15.02
CA LYS A 48 -9.03 -7.89 15.91
C LYS A 48 -8.69 -9.15 15.12
N PRO A 49 -8.08 -10.16 15.76
CA PRO A 49 -7.85 -11.45 15.11
C PRO A 49 -9.15 -12.04 14.54
N GLY A 50 -9.13 -12.40 13.25
CA GLY A 50 -10.30 -12.92 12.54
C GLY A 50 -11.33 -11.85 12.12
N GLY A 51 -11.08 -10.56 12.40
CA GLY A 51 -11.89 -9.45 11.93
C GLY A 51 -11.86 -9.33 10.40
N LYS A 52 -12.93 -8.76 9.83
CA LYS A 52 -13.01 -8.49 8.39
C LYS A 52 -12.34 -7.16 8.07
N GLY A 53 -11.65 -7.10 6.94
CA GLY A 53 -11.11 -5.86 6.38
C GLY A 53 -11.50 -5.72 4.92
N ALA A 54 -11.79 -4.50 4.49
CA ALA A 54 -11.99 -4.15 3.09
C ALA A 54 -10.78 -3.38 2.57
N LEU A 55 -10.33 -3.70 1.36
CA LEU A 55 -9.39 -2.89 0.59
C LEU A 55 -10.12 -2.39 -0.65
N ILE A 56 -10.44 -1.10 -0.66
CA ILE A 56 -11.11 -0.44 -1.79
C ILE A 56 -10.05 0.34 -2.56
N PHE A 57 -9.63 -0.23 -3.68
CA PHE A 57 -8.60 0.35 -4.54
C PHE A 57 -9.18 1.46 -5.40
N ARG A 58 -8.68 2.67 -5.19
CA ARG A 58 -8.94 3.86 -6.01
C ARG A 58 -7.63 4.32 -6.63
N ASN A 59 -7.02 3.46 -7.44
CA ASN A 59 -5.68 3.70 -7.99
C ASN A 59 -5.57 5.05 -8.74
N GLY A 60 -6.66 5.53 -9.35
CA GLY A 60 -6.69 6.84 -10.01
C GLY A 60 -6.50 8.02 -9.06
N ASP A 61 -6.84 7.89 -7.77
CA ASP A 61 -6.64 8.93 -6.76
C ASP A 61 -5.18 8.95 -6.25
N LEU A 62 -4.41 7.88 -6.52
CA LEU A 62 -3.01 7.72 -6.13
C LEU A 62 -2.02 8.06 -7.24
N SER A 63 -2.50 8.17 -8.48
CA SER A 63 -1.68 8.46 -9.67
C SER A 63 -1.65 9.95 -9.95
N GLY A 64 -0.46 10.50 -10.19
CA GLY A 64 -0.32 11.86 -10.71
C GLY A 64 -0.72 11.96 -12.19
N PRO A 65 -0.85 13.19 -12.74
CA PRO A 65 -1.10 13.40 -14.17
C PRO A 65 -0.07 12.73 -15.09
N ASP A 66 1.16 12.56 -14.60
CA ASP A 66 2.29 11.96 -15.33
C ASP A 66 2.44 10.45 -15.10
N ASP A 67 1.65 9.84 -14.21
CA ASP A 67 1.62 8.39 -13.97
C ASP A 67 0.76 7.69 -15.02
N LEU A 68 1.14 7.86 -16.28
CA LEU A 68 0.44 7.23 -17.39
C LEU A 68 0.61 5.71 -17.33
N PRO A 69 -0.43 4.94 -17.64
CA PRO A 69 -0.29 3.50 -17.87
C PRO A 69 0.84 3.26 -18.86
N SER A 70 1.65 2.22 -18.62
CA SER A 70 2.65 1.84 -19.62
C SER A 70 1.98 1.60 -20.97
N ALA A 71 2.70 1.82 -22.07
CA ALA A 71 2.13 1.76 -23.41
C ALA A 71 1.38 0.45 -23.72
N LYS A 72 1.75 -0.65 -23.05
CA LYS A 72 1.08 -1.96 -23.14
C LYS A 72 -0.35 -1.96 -22.57
N TYR A 73 -0.65 -1.09 -21.60
CA TYR A 73 -1.91 -1.03 -20.87
C TYR A 73 -2.65 0.31 -21.04
N ALA A 74 -2.15 1.23 -21.86
CA ALA A 74 -2.91 2.38 -22.31
C ALA A 74 -4.11 1.85 -23.11
N LYS A 75 -5.34 2.08 -22.62
CA LYS A 75 -6.56 1.74 -23.36
C LYS A 75 -6.66 2.65 -24.59
N GLU A 76 -7.09 2.09 -25.72
CA GLU A 76 -7.52 2.86 -26.91
C GLU A 76 -8.63 3.87 -26.58
#